data_AF-A0A554L1G6-F1
#
_entry.id   AF-A0A554L1G6-F1
#
_cell.length_a   1.000
_cell.length_b   1.000
_cell.length_c   1.000
_cell.angle_alpha   90.00
_cell.angle_beta   90.00
_cell.angle_gamma   90.00
#
_symmetry.space_group_name_H-M   'P 1'
#
loop_
_entity.id
_entity.type
_entity.pdbx_description
1 polymer ?
#
loop_
_entity_poly.entity_id
_entity_poly.type
_entity_poly.pdbx_seq_one_letter_code
_entity_poly.pdbx_strand_id
1 'polypeptide(L)'
;MKGFFNILKLKEITLLKHLKALLDAPEVRRMNGKKWVVKTYSQWAQCLPEWNLWTIRRTIYKLEAKNIILSHSFNKKIYDFTKWYRLSKKGEELLK
;
A
#
# COMPACT_ATOMS: atom_id res chain seq x y z
N MET A 1 10.29 16.98 -24.33
CA MET A 1 9.51 18.03 -23.64
C MET A 1 8.80 17.43 -22.44
N LYS A 2 8.88 18.13 -21.31
CA LYS A 2 8.28 17.88 -19.98
C LYS A 2 8.77 16.63 -19.24
N GLY A 3 9.87 16.83 -18.52
CA GLY A 3 10.25 15.99 -17.40
C GLY A 3 9.12 15.96 -16.37
N PHE A 4 8.52 14.80 -16.21
CA PHE A 4 7.76 14.46 -15.02
C PHE A 4 8.76 13.82 -14.05
N PHE A 5 9.55 14.63 -13.35
CA PHE A 5 10.17 14.18 -12.11
C PHE A 5 9.04 13.89 -11.13
N ASN A 6 8.56 12.66 -11.13
CA ASN A 6 7.63 12.21 -10.11
C ASN A 6 8.44 12.07 -8.82
N ILE A 7 8.30 13.03 -7.91
CA ILE A 7 9.06 13.11 -6.65
C ILE A 7 8.50 12.05 -5.66
N LEU A 8 8.44 10.79 -6.09
CA LEU A 8 8.30 9.69 -5.17
C LEU A 8 9.66 9.46 -4.50
N LYS A 9 9.65 9.49 -3.18
CA LYS A 9 10.85 9.18 -2.41
C LYS A 9 11.12 7.68 -2.46
N LEU A 10 12.37 7.25 -2.30
CA LEU A 10 12.77 5.84 -2.33
C LEU A 10 11.83 4.94 -1.49
N LYS A 11 11.49 5.38 -0.28
CA LYS A 11 10.56 4.66 0.61
C LYS A 11 9.15 4.51 0.02
N GLU A 12 8.61 5.52 -0.67
CA GLU A 12 7.30 5.40 -1.31
C GLU A 12 7.34 4.34 -2.42
N ILE A 13 8.41 4.33 -3.22
CA ILE A 13 8.61 3.36 -4.30
C ILE A 13 8.77 1.94 -3.76
N THR A 14 9.59 1.74 -2.72
CA THR A 14 9.79 0.42 -2.10
C THR A 14 8.47 -0.16 -1.59
N LEU A 15 7.66 0.63 -0.88
CA LEU A 15 6.37 0.14 -0.38
C LEU A 15 5.42 -0.23 -1.52
N LEU A 16 5.37 0.58 -2.59
CA LEU A 16 4.54 0.32 -3.76
C LEU A 16 4.94 -0.99 -4.48
N LYS A 17 6.24 -1.23 -4.65
CA LYS A 17 6.74 -2.48 -5.25
C LYS A 17 6.35 -3.70 -4.42
N HIS A 18 6.51 -3.63 -3.10
CA HIS A 18 6.07 -4.71 -2.21
C HIS A 18 4.56 -4.93 -2.25
N LEU A 19 3.77 -3.85 -2.23
CA LEU A 19 2.31 -3.95 -2.35
C LEU A 19 1.89 -4.61 -3.67
N LYS A 20 2.53 -4.25 -4.78
CA LYS A 20 2.26 -4.85 -6.09
C LYS A 20 2.55 -6.34 -6.11
N ALA A 21 3.73 -6.75 -5.62
CA ALA A 21 4.08 -8.16 -5.50
C ALA A 21 3.06 -8.95 -4.66
N LEU A 22 2.61 -8.38 -3.53
CA LEU A 22 1.59 -8.99 -2.67
C LEU A 22 0.19 -9.05 -3.32
N LEU A 23 -0.15 -8.12 -4.21
CA LEU A 23 -1.42 -8.14 -4.97
C LEU A 23 -1.41 -9.22 -6.07
N ASP A 24 -0.23 -9.56 -6.57
CA ASP A 24 -0.03 -10.61 -7.57
C ASP A 24 0.11 -12.00 -6.93
N ALA A 25 0.36 -12.06 -5.62
CA ALA A 25 0.44 -13.29 -4.83
C ALA A 25 -0.94 -13.99 -4.64
N PRO A 26 -0.95 -15.33 -4.42
CA PRO A 26 -2.19 -16.09 -4.27
C PRO A 26 -2.95 -15.78 -2.97
N GLU A 27 -2.29 -15.37 -1.89
CA GLU A 27 -2.92 -15.04 -0.60
C GLU A 27 -3.73 -13.72 -0.58
N VAL A 28 -3.86 -13.06 -1.73
CA VAL A 28 -4.60 -11.80 -1.86
C VAL A 28 -6.10 -11.99 -1.58
N ARG A 29 -6.71 -11.06 -0.86
CA ARG A 29 -8.15 -11.11 -0.59
C ARG A 29 -8.94 -10.47 -1.72
N ARG A 30 -10.12 -11.04 -2.01
CA ARG A 30 -11.06 -10.47 -2.98
C ARG A 30 -12.27 -9.89 -2.25
N MET A 31 -12.59 -8.63 -2.55
CA MET A 31 -13.77 -7.94 -2.01
C MET A 31 -14.28 -6.94 -3.05
N ASN A 32 -15.58 -6.94 -3.32
CA ASN A 32 -16.23 -6.08 -4.32
C ASN A 32 -15.56 -6.16 -5.72
N GLY A 33 -15.25 -7.39 -6.17
CA GLY A 33 -14.60 -7.63 -7.47
C GLY A 33 -13.14 -7.16 -7.56
N LYS A 34 -12.53 -6.74 -6.45
CA LYS A 34 -11.16 -6.19 -6.42
C LYS A 34 -10.26 -7.01 -5.51
N LYS A 35 -8.97 -7.03 -5.85
CA LYS A 35 -7.89 -7.62 -5.05
C LYS A 35 -7.39 -6.63 -3.98
N TRP A 36 -7.10 -7.15 -2.79
CA TRP A 36 -6.67 -6.38 -1.63
C TRP A 36 -5.62 -7.14 -0.82
N VAL A 37 -4.62 -6.40 -0.36
CA VAL A 37 -3.66 -6.86 0.64
C VAL A 37 -4.15 -6.43 2.01
N VAL A 38 -4.31 -7.37 2.93
CA VAL A 38 -4.80 -7.09 4.29
C VAL A 38 -3.64 -7.20 5.25
N LYS A 39 -3.24 -6.05 5.84
CA LYS A 39 -2.12 -5.99 6.78
C LYS A 39 -2.34 -4.93 7.85
N THR A 40 -1.79 -5.15 9.03
CA THR A 40 -1.56 -4.09 10.02
C THR A 40 -0.29 -3.30 9.69
N TYR A 41 -0.11 -2.13 10.30
CA TYR A 41 1.15 -1.39 10.17
C TYR A 41 2.35 -2.17 10.74
N SER A 42 2.15 -2.96 11.80
CA SER A 42 3.20 -3.81 12.39
C SER A 42 3.61 -4.95 11.45
N GLN A 43 2.65 -5.58 10.76
CA GLN A 43 2.96 -6.60 9.75
C GLN A 43 3.71 -6.00 8.56
N TRP A 44 3.39 -4.77 8.16
CA TRP A 44 4.18 -4.06 7.16
C TRP A 44 5.63 -3.82 7.60
N ALA A 45 5.84 -3.44 8.87
CA ALA A 45 7.18 -3.25 9.43
C ALA A 45 7.96 -4.58 9.50
N GLN A 46 7.30 -5.72 9.74
CA GLN A 46 7.94 -7.05 9.67
C GLN A 46 8.40 -7.38 8.24
N CYS A 47 7.64 -6.98 7.20
CA CYS A 47 8.04 -7.17 5.81
C CYS A 47 9.15 -6.21 5.34
N LEU A 48 9.36 -5.11 6.07
CA LEU A 48 10.32 -4.05 5.76
C LEU A 48 11.12 -3.75 7.03
N PRO A 49 11.99 -4.68 7.48
CA PRO A 49 12.64 -4.61 8.80
C PRO A 49 13.54 -3.38 8.98
N GLU A 50 14.01 -2.79 7.88
CA GLU A 50 14.75 -1.52 7.89
C GLU A 50 13.89 -0.31 8.32
N TRP A 51 12.56 -0.46 8.37
CA TRP A 51 11.62 0.63 8.62
C TRP A 51 10.88 0.41 9.93
N ASN A 52 10.95 1.42 10.79
CA ASN A 52 10.11 1.46 11.97
C ASN A 52 8.62 1.72 11.62
N LEU A 53 7.75 1.46 12.61
CA LEU A 53 6.31 1.63 12.48
C LEU A 53 5.91 3.05 12.03
N TRP A 54 6.61 4.08 12.52
CA TRP A 54 6.37 5.47 12.14
C TRP A 54 6.64 5.73 10.66
N THR A 55 7.71 5.14 10.12
CA THR A 55 8.06 5.23 8.70
C THR A 55 6.96 4.61 7.85
N ILE A 56 6.51 3.41 8.21
CA ILE A 56 5.40 2.73 7.51
C ILE A 56 4.14 3.61 7.51
N ARG A 57 3.72 4.10 8.69
CA ARG A 57 2.52 4.95 8.81
C ARG A 57 2.63 6.21 7.96
N ARG A 58 3.76 6.93 8.04
CA ARG A 58 3.98 8.16 7.25
C ARG A 58 4.02 7.89 5.75
N THR A 59 4.66 6.81 5.33
CA THR A 59 4.75 6.45 3.90
C THR A 59 3.37 6.09 3.34
N ILE A 60 2.61 5.24 4.04
CA ILE A 60 1.25 4.87 3.63
C ILE A 60 0.36 6.12 3.57
N TYR A 61 0.37 6.96 4.62
CA TYR A 61 -0.42 8.19 4.65
C TYR A 61 -0.13 9.10 3.44
N LYS A 62 1.15 9.29 3.08
CA LYS A 62 1.53 10.09 1.92
C LYS A 62 1.03 9.49 0.61
N LEU A 63 1.11 8.17 0.46
CA LEU A 63 0.64 7.47 -0.74
C LEU A 63 -0.89 7.52 -0.88
N GLU A 64 -1.60 7.44 0.23
CA GLU A 64 -3.07 7.63 0.29
C GLU A 64 -3.45 9.07 -0.07
N ALA A 65 -2.79 10.07 0.53
CA ALA A 65 -3.01 11.48 0.23
C ALA A 65 -2.74 11.82 -1.25
N LYS A 66 -1.76 11.16 -1.88
CA LYS A 66 -1.45 11.30 -3.31
C LYS A 66 -2.40 10.50 -4.23
N ASN A 67 -3.36 9.78 -3.66
CA ASN A 67 -4.28 8.85 -4.33
C ASN A 67 -3.55 7.80 -5.18
N ILE A 68 -2.42 7.29 -4.69
CA ILE A 68 -1.61 6.24 -5.33
C ILE A 68 -2.00 4.87 -4.77
N ILE A 69 -2.23 4.80 -3.46
CA ILE A 69 -2.80 3.64 -2.77
C ILE A 69 -4.20 4.01 -2.32
N LEU A 70 -5.11 3.05 -2.41
CA LEU A 70 -6.43 3.13 -1.80
C LEU A 70 -6.48 2.18 -0.61
N SER A 71 -7.17 2.60 0.44
CA SER A 71 -7.40 1.76 1.60
C SER A 71 -8.85 1.72 2.04
N HIS A 72 -9.19 0.65 2.73
CA HIS A 72 -10.52 0.43 3.28
C HIS A 72 -10.46 -0.39 4.57
N SER A 73 -11.55 -0.33 5.34
CA SER A 73 -11.80 -1.26 6.44
C SER A 73 -13.02 -2.09 6.08
N PHE A 74 -12.82 -3.38 5.84
CA PHE A 74 -13.92 -4.35 5.68
C PHE A 74 -14.10 -5.20 6.95
N ASN A 75 -13.53 -4.73 8.08
CA ASN A 75 -13.48 -5.51 9.30
C ASN A 75 -14.84 -5.45 10.01
N LYS A 76 -15.35 -6.61 10.42
CA LYS A 76 -16.59 -6.71 11.19
C LYS A 76 -16.40 -6.35 12.67
N LYS A 77 -15.17 -6.49 13.17
CA LYS A 77 -14.81 -6.33 14.59
C LYS A 77 -14.14 -4.98 14.80
N ILE A 78 -14.55 -4.25 15.84
CA ILE A 78 -14.04 -2.91 16.17
C ILE A 78 -12.55 -2.95 16.61
N TYR A 79 -12.13 -4.05 17.25
CA TYR A 79 -10.75 -4.26 17.70
C TYR A 79 -9.82 -4.85 16.62
N ASP A 80 -10.33 -5.07 15.41
CA ASP A 80 -9.49 -5.51 14.29
C ASP A 80 -8.94 -4.27 13.56
N PHE A 81 -7.67 -3.99 13.82
CA PHE A 81 -6.95 -2.86 13.24
C PHE A 81 -6.24 -3.20 11.91
N THR A 82 -6.56 -4.33 11.28
CA THR A 82 -6.08 -4.61 9.93
C THR A 82 -6.67 -3.63 8.92
N LYS A 83 -5.88 -3.23 7.93
CA LYS A 83 -6.35 -2.34 6.87
C LYS A 83 -6.16 -3.04 5.53
N TRP A 84 -7.09 -2.80 4.62
CA TRP A 84 -7.09 -3.38 3.30
C TRP A 84 -6.49 -2.36 2.34
N TYR A 85 -5.47 -2.77 1.58
CA TYR A 85 -4.72 -1.91 0.67
C TYR A 85 -4.83 -2.43 -0.76
N ARG A 86 -4.95 -1.51 -1.72
CA ARG A 86 -4.80 -1.80 -3.15
C ARG A 86 -4.17 -0.63 -3.88
N LEU A 87 -3.66 -0.85 -5.09
CA LEU A 87 -3.25 0.24 -5.96
C LEU A 87 -4.48 0.97 -6.50
N SER A 88 -4.36 2.29 -6.62
CA SER A 88 -5.28 3.09 -7.44
C SER A 88 -4.89 2.95 -8.91
N LYS A 89 -5.73 3.46 -9.81
CA LYS A 89 -5.39 3.54 -11.25
C LYS A 89 -4.05 4.27 -11.47
N LYS A 90 -3.87 5.39 -10.77
CA LYS A 90 -2.62 6.16 -10.78
C LYS A 90 -1.45 5.35 -10.25
N GLY A 91 -1.64 4.57 -9.18
CA GLY A 91 -0.57 3.73 -8.64
C GLY A 91 -0.15 2.60 -9.57
N GLU A 92 -1.09 2.01 -10.31
CA GLU A 92 -0.78 1.00 -11.33
C GLU A 92 -0.01 1.60 -12.51
N GLU A 93 -0.39 2.79 -12.99
CA GLU A 93 0.32 3.49 -14.06
C GLU A 93 1.78 3.83 -13.71
N LEU A 94 2.09 4.04 -12.42
CA LEU A 94 3.44 4.34 -11.96
C LEU A 94 4.37 3.12 -11.83
N LEU A 95 3.81 1.91 -11.89
CA LEU A 95 4.55 0.65 -11.78
C LEU A 95 4.57 -0.15 -13.09
N LYS A 96 3.99 0.40 -14.17
CA LYS A 96 4.13 -0.11 -15.54
C LYS A 96 5.48 0.31 -16.10
#